data_AF-A0A8B8XPE6-F1
#
_entry.id   AF-A0A8B8XPE6-F1
#
_cell.length_a   1.000
_cell.length_b   1.000
_cell.length_c   1.000
_cell.angle_alpha   90.00
_cell.angle_beta   90.00
_cell.angle_gamma   90.00
#
_symmetry.space_group_name_H-M   'P 1'
#
loop_
_entity.id
_entity.type
_entity.pdbx_description
1 polymer ?
#
loop_
_entity_poly.entity_id
_entity_poly.type
_entity_poly.pdbx_seq_one_letter_code
_entity_poly.pdbx_strand_id
1 'polypeptide(L)'
;MLTSSQNVPVFLIDPLILELINKNFEQVKNASHGSASECKFFCVPRDFTAFALQYHLWKNEEGWFRIAENMGFQCLKIESKDPRLDGIDSLSGTEIPLHYICTLASHAVHLVVFHERSGNYLWHGHLRLKGHIDRKFVPFRKLQFGRYPGAFDRPELQQITIDGLEVLIPKDPMHFLEEIPHSRFIECRYKEARAFFQQYLDDNTVEAMAFRKNAKELLQLAAKTLKKLGVRFWLSSGTCLGWYRQCGIIPYSKDVDLGIFIQDYKSDIISAFQDAGLPLKHKFGKVEDSLELSFQGKDDVKLDIFFFYEETDHMWNGGTQAKTGKKFKYLFPKFTLCWTEFVDMKVRVPCETIEYIEANYGKTWKVPVRTWDWKRSPHNVQPNGVWPVSEWDEVIQLY
;
A
#
# COMPACT_ATOMS: atom_id res chain seq x y z
N MET A 1 -31.43 10.06 -1.18
CA MET A 1 -32.07 11.41 -1.11
C MET A 1 -31.18 12.45 -0.45
N LEU A 2 -30.75 12.30 0.81
CA LEU A 2 -29.91 13.29 1.53
C LEU A 2 -28.61 13.68 0.78
N THR A 3 -27.92 12.69 0.20
CA THR A 3 -26.67 12.92 -0.55
C THR A 3 -26.91 13.56 -1.92
N SER A 4 -27.93 13.08 -2.65
CA SER A 4 -28.31 13.57 -3.99
C SER A 4 -28.81 15.02 -3.96
N SER A 5 -29.63 15.40 -2.99
CA SER A 5 -30.19 16.77 -2.91
C SER A 5 -29.15 17.84 -2.56
N GLN A 6 -28.01 17.43 -1.98
CA GLN A 6 -26.91 18.32 -1.60
C GLN A 6 -25.66 18.13 -2.48
N ASN A 7 -25.80 17.37 -3.58
CA ASN A 7 -24.70 17.04 -4.50
C ASN A 7 -23.44 16.53 -3.76
N VAL A 8 -23.64 15.69 -2.74
CA VAL A 8 -22.54 15.11 -1.97
C VAL A 8 -21.85 14.07 -2.86
N PRO A 9 -20.55 14.19 -3.13
CA PRO A 9 -19.84 13.40 -4.13
C PRO A 9 -19.48 12.01 -3.59
N VAL A 10 -20.49 11.14 -3.48
CA VAL A 10 -20.34 9.77 -2.95
C VAL A 10 -20.44 8.71 -4.03
N PHE A 11 -19.73 7.59 -3.83
CA PHE A 11 -19.93 6.35 -4.57
C PHE A 11 -20.03 5.16 -3.61
N LEU A 12 -20.75 4.12 -4.00
CA LEU A 12 -21.01 2.94 -3.19
C LEU A 12 -19.73 2.10 -3.05
N ILE A 13 -19.42 1.72 -1.81
CA ILE A 13 -18.27 0.85 -1.47
C ILE A 13 -18.67 -0.33 -0.58
N ASP A 14 -19.96 -0.49 -0.28
CA ASP A 14 -20.45 -1.60 0.53
C ASP A 14 -20.18 -2.94 -0.18
N PRO A 15 -19.33 -3.82 0.37
CA PRO A 15 -18.92 -5.05 -0.29
C PRO A 15 -20.09 -5.96 -0.62
N LEU A 16 -21.08 -6.06 0.26
CA LEU A 16 -22.24 -6.94 0.05
C LEU A 16 -23.11 -6.41 -1.08
N ILE A 17 -23.31 -5.09 -1.16
CA ILE A 17 -24.09 -4.51 -2.28
C ILE A 17 -23.33 -4.64 -3.59
N LEU A 18 -22.03 -4.33 -3.60
CA LEU A 18 -21.21 -4.44 -4.81
C LEU A 18 -21.13 -5.88 -5.33
N GLU A 19 -21.01 -6.88 -4.44
CA GLU A 19 -21.08 -8.30 -4.83
C GLU A 19 -22.44 -8.67 -5.46
N LEU A 20 -23.54 -8.20 -4.86
CA LEU A 20 -24.89 -8.44 -5.39
C LEU A 20 -25.11 -7.77 -6.74
N ILE A 21 -24.62 -6.53 -6.92
CA ILE A 21 -24.66 -5.80 -8.18
C ILE A 21 -23.86 -6.57 -9.24
N ASN A 22 -22.65 -7.02 -8.89
CA ASN A 22 -21.80 -7.74 -9.83
C ASN A 22 -22.45 -9.06 -10.30
N LYS A 23 -23.05 -9.82 -9.39
CA LYS A 23 -23.77 -11.07 -9.73
C LYS A 23 -24.98 -10.85 -10.65
N ASN A 24 -25.60 -9.67 -10.61
CA ASN A 24 -26.81 -9.34 -11.36
C ASN A 24 -26.60 -8.19 -12.36
N PHE A 25 -25.36 -7.93 -12.79
CA PHE A 25 -25.00 -6.68 -13.45
C PHE A 25 -25.82 -6.41 -14.72
N GLU A 26 -26.00 -7.43 -15.56
CA GLU A 26 -26.84 -7.34 -16.77
C GLU A 26 -28.30 -7.06 -16.47
N GLN A 27 -28.85 -7.61 -15.38
CA GLN A 27 -30.22 -7.32 -14.97
C GLN A 27 -30.35 -5.90 -14.44
N VAL A 28 -29.38 -5.43 -13.65
CA VAL A 28 -29.34 -4.05 -13.12
C VAL A 28 -29.27 -3.03 -14.26
N LYS A 29 -28.44 -3.29 -15.28
CA LYS A 29 -28.29 -2.41 -16.44
C LYS A 29 -29.56 -2.33 -17.29
N ASN A 30 -30.30 -3.43 -17.40
CA ASN A 30 -31.53 -3.53 -18.19
C ASN A 30 -32.80 -3.14 -17.41
N ALA A 31 -32.75 -3.06 -16.08
CA ALA A 31 -33.88 -2.73 -15.20
C ALA A 31 -34.21 -1.23 -15.13
N SER A 32 -33.64 -0.40 -16.01
CA SER A 32 -33.79 1.06 -16.06
C SER A 32 -35.23 1.57 -16.20
N HIS A 33 -36.21 0.70 -16.42
CA HIS A 33 -37.64 1.04 -16.51
C HIS A 33 -38.60 0.11 -15.74
N GLY A 34 -38.10 -0.66 -14.76
CA GLY A 34 -38.95 -1.54 -13.95
C GLY A 34 -39.71 -0.82 -12.83
N SER A 35 -40.97 -1.21 -12.59
CA SER A 35 -41.79 -0.82 -11.44
C SER A 35 -41.00 -0.91 -10.12
N ALA A 36 -41.07 0.13 -9.28
CA ALA A 36 -40.43 0.25 -7.97
C ALA A 36 -40.94 -0.74 -6.89
N SER A 37 -41.57 -1.85 -7.29
CA SER A 37 -42.31 -2.73 -6.38
C SER A 37 -41.45 -3.76 -5.62
N GLU A 38 -40.18 -3.97 -6.00
CA GLU A 38 -39.26 -4.86 -5.26
C GLU A 38 -37.89 -4.21 -5.05
N CYS A 39 -37.66 -3.69 -3.84
CA CYS A 39 -36.35 -3.22 -3.41
C CYS A 39 -35.44 -4.41 -3.08
N LYS A 40 -34.37 -4.60 -3.85
CA LYS A 40 -33.53 -5.82 -3.86
C LYS A 40 -32.15 -5.61 -3.25
N PHE A 41 -31.64 -4.39 -3.25
CA PHE A 41 -30.26 -4.09 -2.84
C PHE A 41 -30.24 -3.41 -1.47
N PHE A 42 -30.75 -2.19 -1.35
CA PHE A 42 -30.68 -1.38 -0.13
C PHE A 42 -31.67 -1.80 0.96
N CYS A 43 -32.79 -2.42 0.61
CA CYS A 43 -33.80 -2.83 1.60
C CYS A 43 -33.51 -4.18 2.26
N VAL A 44 -32.44 -4.88 1.84
CA VAL A 44 -31.98 -6.08 2.53
C VAL A 44 -31.54 -5.70 3.95
N PRO A 45 -32.11 -6.30 5.00
CA PRO A 45 -31.80 -5.95 6.39
C PRO A 45 -30.31 -6.05 6.68
N ARG A 46 -29.73 -4.95 7.18
CA ARG A 46 -28.32 -4.82 7.51
C ARG A 46 -28.10 -3.66 8.48
N ASP A 47 -27.02 -3.74 9.25
CA ASP A 47 -26.67 -2.69 10.21
C ASP A 47 -26.12 -1.44 9.52
N PHE A 48 -25.33 -1.61 8.45
CA PHE A 48 -24.61 -0.53 7.78
C PHE A 48 -24.76 -0.55 6.26
N THR A 49 -24.69 0.62 5.65
CA THR A 49 -24.37 0.80 4.23
C THR A 49 -23.17 1.74 4.10
N ALA A 50 -22.12 1.33 3.39
CA ALA A 50 -20.91 2.11 3.23
C ALA A 50 -20.83 2.85 1.87
N PHE A 51 -20.49 4.14 1.92
CA PHE A 51 -20.18 4.96 0.75
C PHE A 51 -18.81 5.62 0.92
N ALA A 52 -18.05 5.73 -0.17
CA ALA A 52 -16.87 6.57 -0.22
C ALA A 52 -17.29 8.00 -0.55
N LEU A 53 -16.81 8.96 0.24
CA LEU A 53 -16.97 10.38 0.00
C LEU A 53 -15.69 10.94 -0.62
N GLN A 54 -15.79 11.52 -1.81
CA GLN A 54 -14.67 12.20 -2.47
C GLN A 54 -14.51 13.62 -1.91
N TYR A 55 -13.70 13.75 -0.85
CA TYR A 55 -13.65 14.98 -0.05
C TYR A 55 -13.31 16.23 -0.86
N HIS A 56 -12.38 16.12 -1.82
CA HIS A 56 -11.94 17.22 -2.67
C HIS A 56 -13.05 17.81 -3.57
N LEU A 57 -14.12 17.06 -3.82
CA LEU A 57 -15.27 17.51 -4.60
C LEU A 57 -16.39 18.12 -3.72
N TRP A 58 -16.29 18.00 -2.40
CA TRP A 58 -17.39 18.34 -1.51
C TRP A 58 -17.34 19.81 -1.10
N LYS A 59 -18.36 20.57 -1.51
CA LYS A 59 -18.38 22.04 -1.39
C LYS A 59 -19.08 22.57 -0.13
N ASN A 60 -19.91 21.77 0.55
CA ASN A 60 -20.76 22.25 1.65
C ASN A 60 -20.82 21.21 2.80
N GLU A 61 -19.70 21.05 3.51
CA GLU A 61 -19.61 20.14 4.67
C GLU A 61 -20.45 20.63 5.86
N GLU A 62 -20.30 21.90 6.26
CA GLU A 62 -20.90 22.43 7.50
C GLU A 62 -22.45 22.45 7.44
N GLY A 63 -23.03 22.77 6.28
CA GLY A 63 -24.48 22.76 6.12
C GLY A 63 -25.09 21.35 6.11
N TRP A 64 -24.31 20.34 5.72
CA TRP A 64 -24.82 18.99 5.48
C TRP A 64 -25.28 18.29 6.76
N PHE A 65 -24.54 18.43 7.87
CA PHE A 65 -24.91 17.84 9.16
C PHE A 65 -26.27 18.31 9.63
N ARG A 66 -26.47 19.63 9.61
CA ARG A 66 -27.72 20.23 10.04
C ARG A 66 -28.90 19.76 9.18
N ILE A 67 -28.67 19.56 7.87
CA ILE A 67 -29.68 19.02 6.98
C ILE A 67 -29.98 17.55 7.31
N ALA A 68 -28.95 16.74 7.56
CA ALA A 68 -29.12 15.36 7.98
C ALA A 68 -29.92 15.25 9.29
N GLU A 69 -29.59 16.07 10.28
CA GLU A 69 -30.29 16.17 11.56
C GLU A 69 -31.75 16.61 11.39
N ASN A 70 -32.01 17.61 10.55
CA ASN A 70 -33.38 18.03 10.21
C ASN A 70 -34.19 16.93 9.50
N MET A 71 -33.53 15.99 8.83
CA MET A 71 -34.14 14.79 8.24
C MET A 71 -34.26 13.62 9.23
N GLY A 72 -33.93 13.84 10.51
CA GLY A 72 -34.06 12.85 11.58
C GLY A 72 -32.84 11.94 11.77
N PHE A 73 -31.74 12.17 11.04
CA PHE A 73 -30.51 11.42 11.27
C PHE A 73 -29.81 11.92 12.53
N GLN A 74 -29.20 11.01 13.28
CA GLN A 74 -28.17 11.36 14.25
C GLN A 74 -26.82 11.09 13.59
N CYS A 75 -25.93 12.08 13.56
CA CYS A 75 -24.67 11.97 12.84
C CYS A 75 -23.47 12.17 13.76
N LEU A 76 -22.42 11.39 13.52
CA LEU A 76 -21.14 11.45 14.20
C LEU A 76 -20.05 11.80 13.18
N LYS A 77 -19.30 12.87 13.45
CA LYS A 77 -18.06 13.22 12.75
C LYS A 77 -16.87 12.58 13.45
N ILE A 78 -15.98 11.97 12.68
CA ILE A 78 -14.70 11.45 13.19
C ILE A 78 -13.59 12.10 12.39
N GLU A 79 -12.73 12.81 13.10
CA GLU A 79 -11.61 13.58 12.55
C GLU A 79 -10.32 13.29 13.29
N SER A 80 -9.20 13.49 12.59
CA SER A 80 -7.86 13.37 13.17
C SER A 80 -6.90 14.29 12.43
N LYS A 81 -5.67 14.40 12.94
CA LYS A 81 -4.60 15.13 12.27
C LYS A 81 -4.38 14.59 10.86
N ASP A 82 -4.11 15.48 9.92
CA ASP A 82 -3.84 15.14 8.52
C ASP A 82 -2.41 14.62 8.35
N PRO A 83 -2.22 13.30 8.18
CA PRO A 83 -0.88 12.73 8.01
C PRO A 83 -0.25 13.08 6.65
N ARG A 84 -1.03 13.58 5.67
CA ARG A 84 -0.52 13.96 4.34
C ARG A 84 0.34 15.21 4.38
N LEU A 85 0.17 16.01 5.42
CA LEU A 85 0.89 17.27 5.62
C LEU A 85 2.08 17.11 6.57
N ASP A 86 2.31 15.90 7.09
CA ASP A 86 3.49 15.60 7.88
C ASP A 86 4.72 15.46 6.98
N GLY A 87 5.84 16.00 7.45
CA GLY A 87 7.13 15.92 6.81
C GLY A 87 8.27 15.92 7.84
N ILE A 88 9.51 15.90 7.34
CA ILE A 88 10.69 15.99 8.21
C ILE A 88 10.76 17.36 8.90
N ASP A 89 10.40 18.44 8.21
CA ASP A 89 10.54 19.78 8.78
C ASP A 89 9.36 20.19 9.67
N SER A 90 8.16 19.68 9.36
CA SER A 90 6.91 20.07 10.02
C SER A 90 6.01 18.87 10.28
N LEU A 91 5.36 18.85 11.44
CA LEU A 91 4.25 17.93 11.71
C LEU A 91 2.98 18.76 11.75
N SER A 92 1.99 18.40 10.95
CA SER A 92 0.76 19.16 10.82
C SER A 92 -0.13 19.01 12.06
N GLY A 93 -0.71 20.14 12.48
CA GLY A 93 -1.76 20.18 13.49
C GLY A 93 -3.16 20.16 12.89
N THR A 94 -3.29 20.28 11.57
CA THR A 94 -4.57 20.41 10.87
C THR A 94 -5.38 19.14 11.03
N GLU A 95 -6.59 19.23 11.55
CA GLU A 95 -7.53 18.11 11.59
C GLU A 95 -8.34 18.03 10.29
N ILE A 96 -8.54 16.81 9.79
CA ILE A 96 -9.38 16.52 8.63
C ILE A 96 -10.45 15.49 9.00
N PRO A 97 -11.63 15.54 8.36
CA PRO A 97 -12.61 14.49 8.51
C PRO A 97 -12.12 13.18 7.87
N LEU A 98 -12.36 12.08 8.58
CA LEU A 98 -12.00 10.73 8.17
C LEU A 98 -13.22 9.85 7.97
N HIS A 99 -14.24 10.00 8.82
CA HIS A 99 -15.49 9.25 8.70
C HIS A 99 -16.68 10.07 9.16
N TYR A 100 -17.81 9.84 8.52
CA TYR A 100 -19.12 10.24 9.00
C TYR A 100 -19.98 9.00 9.21
N ILE A 101 -20.70 8.94 10.31
CA ILE A 101 -21.64 7.85 10.58
C ILE A 101 -22.97 8.48 10.95
N CYS A 102 -23.99 8.25 10.13
CA CYS A 102 -25.33 8.79 10.34
C CYS A 102 -26.33 7.66 10.52
N THR A 103 -27.06 7.67 11.64
CA THR A 103 -28.05 6.66 11.99
C THR A 103 -29.46 7.20 11.80
N LEU A 104 -30.34 6.39 11.24
CA LEU A 104 -31.78 6.64 11.19
C LEU A 104 -32.51 5.34 11.54
N ALA A 105 -33.33 5.38 12.59
CA ALA A 105 -33.93 4.20 13.20
C ALA A 105 -32.86 3.13 13.53
N SER A 106 -32.93 1.94 12.92
CA SER A 106 -32.00 0.83 13.17
C SER A 106 -30.84 0.73 12.17
N HIS A 107 -30.77 1.61 11.17
CA HIS A 107 -29.79 1.53 10.09
C HIS A 107 -28.78 2.69 10.14
N ALA A 108 -27.52 2.41 9.82
CA ALA A 108 -26.45 3.39 9.80
C ALA A 108 -25.82 3.53 8.41
N VAL A 109 -25.63 4.77 7.95
CA VAL A 109 -24.84 5.08 6.76
C VAL A 109 -23.44 5.46 7.19
N HIS A 110 -22.44 4.75 6.67
CA HIS A 110 -21.03 5.03 6.90
C HIS A 110 -20.44 5.73 5.67
N LEU A 111 -20.16 7.03 5.78
CA LEU A 111 -19.38 7.75 4.77
C LEU A 111 -17.91 7.67 5.14
N VAL A 112 -17.14 6.93 4.35
CA VAL A 112 -15.68 6.84 4.46
C VAL A 112 -15.09 7.98 3.66
N VAL A 113 -14.33 8.86 4.30
CA VAL A 113 -13.79 10.05 3.63
C VAL A 113 -12.50 9.67 2.90
N PHE A 114 -12.55 9.71 1.57
CA PHE A 114 -11.39 9.46 0.72
C PHE A 114 -10.74 10.79 0.33
N HIS A 115 -9.43 10.81 0.52
CA HIS A 115 -8.53 11.92 0.23
C HIS A 115 -7.57 11.52 -0.87
N GLU A 116 -7.27 12.45 -1.79
CA GLU A 116 -6.24 12.23 -2.81
C GLU A 116 -4.84 12.39 -2.21
N ARG A 117 -3.88 11.65 -2.77
CA ARG A 117 -2.44 11.72 -2.44
C ARG A 117 -1.57 11.76 -3.69
N SER A 118 -0.32 12.21 -3.52
CA SER A 118 0.62 12.52 -4.62
C SER A 118 0.92 11.34 -5.55
N GLY A 119 0.84 10.11 -5.04
CA GLY A 119 1.01 8.88 -5.83
C GLY A 119 -0.17 8.49 -6.74
N ASN A 120 -1.14 9.39 -6.98
CA ASN A 120 -2.38 9.15 -7.75
C ASN A 120 -3.21 7.96 -7.25
N TYR A 121 -3.53 7.96 -5.96
CA TYR A 121 -4.38 6.97 -5.32
C TYR A 121 -5.31 7.65 -4.32
N LEU A 122 -6.33 6.92 -3.88
CA LEU A 122 -7.25 7.40 -2.86
C LEU A 122 -6.89 6.77 -1.51
N TRP A 123 -6.88 7.58 -0.46
CA TRP A 123 -6.58 7.16 0.91
C TRP A 123 -7.75 7.48 1.84
N HIS A 124 -8.04 6.57 2.78
CA HIS A 124 -8.92 6.86 3.92
C HIS A 124 -8.21 6.61 5.24
N GLY A 125 -8.61 7.36 6.27
CA GLY A 125 -7.99 7.29 7.59
C GLY A 125 -8.47 6.12 8.46
N HIS A 126 -7.85 6.03 9.64
CA HIS A 126 -8.28 5.14 10.72
C HIS A 126 -9.38 5.82 11.53
N LEU A 127 -10.46 5.10 11.76
CA LEU A 127 -11.50 5.45 12.71
C LEU A 127 -11.01 5.21 14.15
N ARG A 128 -10.47 6.25 14.80
CA ARG A 128 -10.10 6.22 16.22
C ARG A 128 -11.10 7.02 17.05
N LEU A 129 -11.81 6.34 17.94
CA LEU A 129 -12.77 7.00 18.84
C LEU A 129 -12.04 7.83 19.90
N LYS A 130 -12.29 9.14 19.92
CA LYS A 130 -11.88 10.03 21.01
C LYS A 130 -12.68 9.68 22.29
N GLY A 131 -12.13 9.97 23.47
CA GLY A 131 -12.67 9.50 24.75
C GLY A 131 -14.10 9.95 25.09
N HIS A 132 -14.56 11.05 24.50
CA HIS A 132 -15.90 11.61 24.70
C HIS A 132 -16.97 11.00 23.78
N ILE A 133 -16.59 10.19 22.79
CA ILE A 133 -17.55 9.61 21.84
C ILE A 133 -18.29 8.43 22.48
N ASP A 134 -19.62 8.40 22.37
CA ASP A 134 -20.42 7.27 22.81
C ASP A 134 -20.11 6.02 21.98
N ARG A 135 -19.51 5.02 22.63
CA ARG A 135 -19.17 3.72 22.01
C ARG A 135 -20.41 2.87 21.68
N LYS A 136 -21.59 3.24 22.16
CA LYS A 136 -22.86 2.58 21.86
C LYS A 136 -23.61 3.21 20.68
N PHE A 137 -23.11 4.31 20.13
CA PHE A 137 -23.73 5.01 19.00
C PHE A 137 -24.04 4.07 17.83
N VAL A 138 -23.08 3.21 17.47
CA VAL A 138 -23.24 2.10 16.53
C VAL A 138 -22.37 0.91 16.97
N PRO A 139 -22.61 -0.32 16.50
CA PRO A 139 -21.69 -1.43 16.71
C PRO A 139 -20.41 -1.26 15.86
N PHE A 140 -19.51 -0.35 16.26
CA PHE A 140 -18.29 0.04 15.51
C PHE A 140 -17.43 -1.13 15.02
N ARG A 141 -17.42 -2.26 15.74
CA ARG A 141 -16.65 -3.47 15.35
C ARG A 141 -17.18 -4.16 14.09
N LYS A 142 -18.42 -3.87 13.70
CA LYS A 142 -19.05 -4.39 12.48
C LYS A 142 -18.86 -3.48 11.26
N LEU A 143 -18.26 -2.30 11.42
CA LEU A 143 -17.92 -1.43 10.29
C LEU A 143 -16.90 -2.14 9.39
N GLN A 144 -17.14 -2.11 8.09
CA GLN A 144 -16.28 -2.72 7.09
C GLN A 144 -15.00 -1.90 6.85
N PHE A 145 -15.05 -0.59 7.11
CA PHE A 145 -13.95 0.34 6.89
C PHE A 145 -13.55 1.05 8.20
N GLY A 146 -12.32 1.54 8.25
CA GLY A 146 -11.82 2.37 9.37
C GLY A 146 -11.04 1.60 10.45
N ARG A 147 -10.97 0.26 10.42
CA ARG A 147 -10.10 -0.52 11.33
C ARG A 147 -8.61 -0.17 11.17
N TYR A 148 -8.21 0.10 9.93
CA TYR A 148 -6.88 0.60 9.56
C TYR A 148 -7.06 1.71 8.52
N PRO A 149 -6.07 2.61 8.35
CA PRO A 149 -6.01 3.43 7.13
C PRO A 149 -5.92 2.51 5.91
N GLY A 150 -6.47 2.96 4.78
CA GLY A 150 -6.51 2.18 3.55
C GLY A 150 -6.15 3.02 2.34
N ALA A 151 -5.55 2.38 1.33
CA ALA A 151 -5.21 2.97 0.04
C ALA A 151 -5.73 2.10 -1.11
N PHE A 152 -6.33 2.76 -2.09
CA PHE A 152 -6.99 2.14 -3.25
C PHE A 152 -6.50 2.81 -4.53
N ASP A 153 -6.38 2.06 -5.62
CA ASP A 153 -6.27 2.68 -6.94
C ASP A 153 -7.51 3.58 -7.18
N ARG A 154 -7.35 4.65 -7.95
CA ARG A 154 -8.47 5.56 -8.26
C ARG A 154 -9.43 4.81 -9.19
N PRO A 155 -10.66 4.47 -8.76
CA PRO A 155 -11.58 3.75 -9.63
C PRO A 155 -12.16 4.71 -10.65
N GLU A 156 -12.35 4.23 -11.89
CA GLU A 156 -13.30 4.87 -12.78
C GLU A 156 -14.72 4.60 -12.26
N LEU A 157 -15.57 5.62 -12.23
CA LEU A 157 -16.93 5.50 -11.73
C LEU A 157 -17.94 5.42 -12.88
N GLN A 158 -19.05 4.74 -12.64
CA GLN A 158 -20.23 4.73 -13.50
C GLN A 158 -21.48 4.95 -12.66
N GLN A 159 -22.47 5.62 -13.24
CA GLN A 159 -23.78 5.81 -12.65
C GLN A 159 -24.70 4.66 -13.06
N ILE A 160 -25.40 4.09 -12.09
CA ILE A 160 -26.42 3.05 -12.29
C ILE A 160 -27.68 3.40 -11.50
N THR A 161 -28.80 2.77 -11.86
CA THR A 161 -30.06 2.88 -11.11
C THR A 161 -30.34 1.57 -10.40
N ILE A 162 -30.40 1.60 -9.07
CA ILE A 162 -30.71 0.44 -8.22
C ILE A 162 -31.76 0.84 -7.19
N ASP A 163 -32.80 0.01 -7.04
CA ASP A 163 -33.95 0.29 -6.16
C ASP A 163 -34.58 1.68 -6.38
N GLY A 164 -34.59 2.15 -7.63
CA GLY A 164 -35.10 3.48 -8.00
C GLY A 164 -34.17 4.65 -7.60
N LEU A 165 -32.96 4.37 -7.13
CA LEU A 165 -31.95 5.37 -6.77
C LEU A 165 -30.82 5.40 -7.79
N GLU A 166 -30.43 6.61 -8.21
CA GLU A 166 -29.20 6.82 -8.97
C GLU A 166 -27.99 6.76 -8.02
N VAL A 167 -27.04 5.87 -8.33
CA VAL A 167 -25.88 5.59 -7.49
C VAL A 167 -24.62 5.49 -8.36
N LEU A 168 -23.54 6.14 -7.92
CA LEU A 168 -22.21 5.93 -8.49
C LEU A 168 -21.58 4.67 -7.90
N ILE A 169 -20.99 3.85 -8.75
CA ILE A 169 -20.23 2.64 -8.38
C ILE A 169 -18.90 2.60 -9.14
N PRO A 170 -17.89 1.84 -8.68
CA PRO A 170 -16.74 1.50 -9.51
C PRO A 170 -17.19 0.81 -10.82
N LYS A 171 -16.53 1.14 -11.94
CA LYS A 171 -16.74 0.47 -13.23
C LYS A 171 -16.41 -1.00 -13.18
N ASP A 172 -15.40 -1.36 -12.38
CA ASP A 172 -15.03 -2.73 -12.06
C ASP A 172 -15.25 -2.97 -10.55
N PRO A 173 -16.46 -3.40 -10.14
CA PRO A 173 -16.75 -3.69 -8.74
C PRO A 173 -15.86 -4.79 -8.17
N MET A 174 -15.50 -5.79 -8.98
CA MET A 174 -14.70 -6.92 -8.51
C MET A 174 -13.28 -6.51 -8.19
N HIS A 175 -12.65 -5.72 -9.06
CA HIS A 175 -11.33 -5.17 -8.77
C HIS A 175 -11.32 -4.37 -7.46
N PHE A 176 -12.32 -3.50 -7.25
CA PHE A 176 -12.43 -2.75 -6.00
C PHE A 176 -12.58 -3.66 -4.78
N LEU A 177 -13.39 -4.73 -4.87
CA LEU A 177 -13.58 -5.71 -3.79
C LEU A 177 -12.30 -6.49 -3.49
N GLU A 178 -11.53 -6.85 -4.52
CA GLU A 178 -10.22 -7.51 -4.38
C GLU A 178 -9.18 -6.61 -3.71
N GLU A 179 -9.27 -5.28 -3.87
CA GLU A 179 -8.37 -4.34 -3.19
C GLU A 179 -8.63 -4.26 -1.67
N ILE A 180 -9.87 -4.42 -1.20
CA ILE A 180 -10.25 -4.22 0.21
C ILE A 180 -9.35 -4.99 1.20
N PRO A 181 -9.18 -6.33 1.10
CA PRO A 181 -8.33 -7.07 2.05
C PRO A 181 -6.85 -6.69 1.97
N HIS A 182 -6.41 -6.07 0.87
CA HIS A 182 -5.04 -5.65 0.63
C HIS A 182 -4.83 -4.13 0.75
N SER A 183 -5.85 -3.40 1.19
CA SER A 183 -5.86 -1.94 1.20
C SER A 183 -5.05 -1.33 2.34
N ARG A 184 -4.71 -2.10 3.39
CA ARG A 184 -4.09 -1.58 4.62
C ARG A 184 -2.89 -0.70 4.31
N PHE A 185 -2.91 0.50 4.86
CA PHE A 185 -1.91 1.53 4.63
C PHE A 185 -1.13 1.85 5.91
N ILE A 186 0.19 2.00 5.78
CA ILE A 186 1.11 2.39 6.85
C ILE A 186 1.73 3.75 6.49
N GLU A 187 1.50 4.75 7.34
CA GLU A 187 2.16 6.05 7.22
C GLU A 187 3.65 5.95 7.50
N CYS A 188 4.42 6.84 6.89
CA CYS A 188 5.78 7.03 7.33
C CYS A 188 5.82 7.59 8.76
N ARG A 189 6.87 7.23 9.51
CA ARG A 189 7.06 7.60 10.91
C ARG A 189 7.80 8.92 11.03
N TYR A 190 7.21 10.00 10.51
CA TYR A 190 7.87 11.31 10.44
C TYR A 190 8.35 11.82 11.80
N LYS A 191 7.58 11.60 12.88
CA LYS A 191 8.00 11.98 14.24
C LYS A 191 9.32 11.30 14.63
N GLU A 192 9.47 10.01 14.35
CA GLU A 192 10.67 9.26 14.68
C GLU A 192 11.82 9.50 13.70
N ALA A 193 11.52 9.73 12.42
CA ALA A 193 12.51 10.17 11.44
C ALA A 193 13.13 11.51 11.83
N ARG A 194 12.33 12.46 12.35
CA ARG A 194 12.82 13.72 12.92
C ARG A 194 13.76 13.51 14.10
N ALA A 195 13.39 12.65 15.04
CA ALA A 195 14.24 12.30 16.17
C ALA A 195 15.56 11.64 15.71
N PHE A 196 15.50 10.81 14.67
CA PHE A 196 16.68 10.22 14.04
C PHE A 196 17.61 11.31 13.47
N PHE A 197 17.09 12.28 12.71
CA PHE A 197 17.89 13.35 12.13
C PHE A 197 18.42 14.38 13.14
N GLN A 198 17.79 14.49 14.32
CA GLN A 198 18.35 15.25 15.44
C GLN A 198 19.62 14.60 16.02
N GLN A 199 19.73 13.27 15.92
CA GLN A 199 20.87 12.51 16.43
C GLN A 199 21.93 12.24 15.35
N TYR A 200 21.49 12.03 14.11
CA TYR A 200 22.34 11.66 12.98
C TYR A 200 22.09 12.65 11.84
N LEU A 201 23.04 13.57 11.62
CA LEU A 201 22.92 14.59 10.58
C LEU A 201 22.65 13.95 9.22
N ASP A 202 21.72 14.56 8.48
CA ASP A 202 21.44 14.10 7.13
C ASP A 202 22.62 14.40 6.18
N ASP A 203 22.82 13.51 5.22
CA ASP A 203 23.87 13.65 4.22
C ASP A 203 23.29 14.34 2.97
N ASN A 204 23.61 15.63 2.86
CA ASN A 204 23.15 16.52 1.79
C ASN A 204 24.30 16.95 0.87
N THR A 205 25.35 16.15 0.74
CA THR A 205 26.36 16.41 -0.29
C THR A 205 25.74 16.26 -1.68
N VAL A 206 26.41 16.81 -2.69
CA VAL A 206 25.96 16.75 -4.09
C VAL A 206 25.81 15.29 -4.53
N GLU A 207 26.73 14.42 -4.11
CA GLU A 207 26.72 12.99 -4.42
C GLU A 207 25.53 12.29 -3.76
N ALA A 208 25.25 12.59 -2.49
CA ALA A 208 24.10 12.03 -1.77
C ALA A 208 22.76 12.47 -2.39
N MET A 209 22.64 13.74 -2.77
CA MET A 209 21.45 14.26 -3.45
C MET A 209 21.28 13.64 -4.85
N ALA A 210 22.37 13.49 -5.60
CA ALA A 210 22.36 12.83 -6.90
C ALA A 210 21.95 11.35 -6.78
N PHE A 211 22.51 10.62 -5.80
CA PHE A 211 22.12 9.24 -5.52
C PHE A 211 20.62 9.12 -5.20
N ARG A 212 20.10 9.95 -4.29
CA ARG A 212 18.66 9.95 -3.93
C ARG A 212 17.77 10.21 -5.14
N LYS A 213 18.15 11.16 -5.99
CA LYS A 213 17.44 11.45 -7.24
C LYS A 213 17.42 10.23 -8.16
N ASN A 214 18.58 9.65 -8.43
CA ASN A 214 18.71 8.50 -9.33
C ASN A 214 18.00 7.25 -8.78
N ALA A 215 18.08 7.00 -7.47
CA ALA A 215 17.38 5.92 -6.80
C ALA A 215 15.85 6.11 -6.83
N LYS A 216 15.35 7.35 -6.68
CA LYS A 216 13.93 7.67 -6.85
C LYS A 216 13.48 7.41 -8.29
N GLU A 217 14.22 7.89 -9.30
CA GLU A 217 13.91 7.65 -10.72
C GLU A 217 13.92 6.14 -11.05
N LEU A 218 14.90 5.40 -10.51
CA LEU A 218 15.02 3.96 -10.68
C LEU A 218 13.84 3.20 -10.05
N LEU A 219 13.44 3.57 -8.83
CA LEU A 219 12.28 2.99 -8.16
C LEU A 219 10.98 3.27 -8.93
N GLN A 220 10.81 4.49 -9.45
CA GLN A 220 9.66 4.87 -10.29
C GLN A 220 9.57 4.01 -11.56
N LEU A 221 10.70 3.82 -12.25
CA LEU A 221 10.76 2.99 -13.44
C LEU A 221 10.47 1.52 -13.12
N ALA A 222 11.09 0.97 -12.06
CA ALA A 222 10.89 -0.41 -11.64
C ALA A 222 9.43 -0.68 -11.24
N ALA A 223 8.82 0.20 -10.46
CA ALA A 223 7.43 0.09 -10.07
C ALA A 223 6.48 0.13 -11.28
N LYS A 224 6.74 1.01 -12.25
CA LYS A 224 5.96 1.09 -13.49
C LYS A 224 6.09 -0.19 -14.32
N THR A 225 7.29 -0.74 -14.44
CA THR A 225 7.56 -1.99 -15.17
C THR A 225 6.85 -3.17 -14.51
N LEU A 226 7.02 -3.36 -13.20
CA LEU A 226 6.37 -4.45 -12.45
C LEU A 226 4.84 -4.30 -12.42
N LYS A 227 4.31 -3.07 -12.31
CA LYS A 227 2.86 -2.82 -12.40
C LYS A 227 2.29 -3.24 -13.76
N LYS A 228 2.97 -2.96 -14.87
CA LYS A 228 2.55 -3.40 -16.21
C LYS A 228 2.52 -4.92 -16.34
N LEU A 229 3.46 -5.62 -15.69
CA LEU A 229 3.48 -7.07 -15.63
C LEU A 229 2.45 -7.65 -14.66
N GLY A 230 1.79 -6.84 -13.83
CA GLY A 230 0.93 -7.34 -12.76
C GLY A 230 1.70 -8.14 -11.70
N VAL A 231 2.99 -7.85 -11.51
CA VAL A 231 3.84 -8.51 -10.50
C VAL A 231 3.80 -7.71 -9.21
N ARG A 232 3.42 -8.36 -8.10
CA ARG A 232 3.42 -7.71 -6.79
C ARG A 232 4.85 -7.66 -6.25
N PHE A 233 5.22 -6.48 -5.76
CA PHE A 233 6.53 -6.23 -5.17
C PHE A 233 6.39 -5.33 -3.94
N TRP A 234 7.45 -5.27 -3.12
CA TRP A 234 7.57 -4.36 -1.97
C TRP A 234 8.99 -3.80 -1.86
N LEU A 235 9.15 -2.72 -1.10
CA LEU A 235 10.48 -2.21 -0.73
C LEU A 235 11.17 -3.24 0.16
N SER A 236 12.38 -3.67 -0.20
CA SER A 236 13.16 -4.65 0.57
C SER A 236 14.41 -4.00 1.18
N SER A 237 15.15 -4.77 1.99
CA SER A 237 16.48 -4.46 2.51
C SER A 237 16.69 -2.96 2.87
N GLY A 238 17.72 -2.32 2.30
CA GLY A 238 18.12 -0.96 2.67
C GLY A 238 17.07 0.07 2.27
N THR A 239 16.32 -0.21 1.22
CA THR A 239 15.23 0.65 0.74
C THR A 239 14.05 0.66 1.73
N CYS A 240 13.66 -0.50 2.26
CA CYS A 240 12.65 -0.62 3.31
C CYS A 240 13.10 0.03 4.62
N LEU A 241 14.36 -0.18 5.01
CA LEU A 241 14.93 0.44 6.21
C LEU A 241 14.93 1.97 6.09
N GLY A 242 15.29 2.51 4.91
CA GLY A 242 15.27 3.94 4.65
C GLY A 242 13.89 4.55 4.85
N TRP A 243 12.87 3.93 4.23
CA TRP A 243 11.47 4.32 4.45
C TRP A 243 11.10 4.30 5.94
N TYR A 244 11.32 3.18 6.63
CA TYR A 244 10.83 3.03 8.00
C TYR A 244 11.59 3.86 9.05
N ARG A 245 12.91 4.04 8.87
CA ARG A 245 13.78 4.72 9.84
C ARG A 245 13.77 6.23 9.67
N GLN A 246 13.80 6.70 8.43
CA GLN A 246 14.13 8.10 8.12
C GLN A 246 13.22 8.71 7.04
N CYS A 247 12.12 8.05 6.67
CA CYS A 247 11.17 8.53 5.66
C CYS A 247 11.82 8.97 4.33
N GLY A 248 12.92 8.30 3.95
CA GLY A 248 13.69 8.68 2.78
C GLY A 248 14.70 7.62 2.37
N ILE A 249 15.37 7.86 1.24
CA ILE A 249 16.42 6.98 0.74
C ILE A 249 17.69 7.20 1.57
N ILE A 250 18.32 6.10 2.02
CA ILE A 250 19.58 6.14 2.76
C ILE A 250 20.68 6.64 1.80
N PRO A 251 21.30 7.80 2.05
CA PRO A 251 22.13 8.49 1.04
C PRO A 251 23.44 7.79 0.71
N TYR A 252 23.93 6.95 1.62
CA TYR A 252 25.13 6.14 1.46
C TYR A 252 24.82 4.68 1.08
N SER A 253 23.56 4.38 0.69
CA SER A 253 23.24 3.14 -0.02
C SER A 253 23.83 3.19 -1.43
N LYS A 254 23.91 2.04 -2.11
CA LYS A 254 24.41 1.95 -3.50
C LYS A 254 23.37 1.44 -4.49
N ASP A 255 22.22 1.03 -3.97
CA ASP A 255 21.21 0.25 -4.66
C ASP A 255 19.80 0.64 -4.20
N VAL A 256 18.84 0.24 -5.03
CA VAL A 256 17.41 0.15 -4.71
C VAL A 256 17.09 -1.34 -4.61
N ASP A 257 16.46 -1.74 -3.51
CA ASP A 257 16.14 -3.14 -3.21
C ASP A 257 14.64 -3.36 -3.26
N LEU A 258 14.20 -4.32 -4.05
CA LEU A 258 12.82 -4.78 -4.11
C LEU A 258 12.73 -6.26 -3.73
N GLY A 259 11.61 -6.62 -3.12
CA GLY A 259 11.23 -8.00 -2.87
C GLY A 259 10.08 -8.41 -3.77
N ILE A 260 10.11 -9.65 -4.25
CA ILE A 260 9.02 -10.30 -5.00
C ILE A 260 8.79 -11.69 -4.41
N PHE A 261 7.53 -12.11 -4.25
CA PHE A 261 7.26 -13.50 -3.88
C PHE A 261 7.58 -14.39 -5.07
N ILE A 262 8.28 -15.50 -4.84
CA ILE A 262 8.65 -16.38 -5.95
C ILE A 262 7.45 -16.92 -6.72
N GLN A 263 6.29 -17.07 -6.07
CA GLN A 263 5.04 -17.47 -6.73
C GLN A 263 4.53 -16.43 -7.74
N ASP A 264 4.95 -15.17 -7.60
CA ASP A 264 4.63 -14.08 -8.52
C ASP A 264 5.72 -13.88 -9.61
N TYR A 265 6.75 -14.74 -9.66
CA TYR A 265 7.78 -14.70 -10.71
C TYR A 265 7.16 -14.90 -12.09
N LYS A 266 7.63 -14.09 -13.05
CA LYS A 266 7.31 -14.23 -14.47
C LYS A 266 8.60 -14.22 -15.28
N SER A 267 8.66 -15.07 -16.30
CA SER A 267 9.84 -15.21 -17.17
C SER A 267 10.13 -13.94 -17.99
N ASP A 268 9.13 -13.09 -18.20
CA ASP A 268 9.21 -11.84 -18.94
C ASP A 268 9.72 -10.63 -18.11
N ILE A 269 9.98 -10.80 -16.81
CA ILE A 269 10.53 -9.74 -15.95
C ILE A 269 11.82 -9.18 -16.56
N ILE A 270 12.76 -10.05 -16.94
CA ILE A 270 14.06 -9.65 -17.46
C ILE A 270 13.90 -8.81 -18.73
N SER A 271 13.15 -9.32 -19.72
CA SER A 271 12.91 -8.60 -20.98
C SER A 271 12.18 -7.28 -20.75
N ALA A 272 11.19 -7.24 -19.85
CA ALA A 272 10.45 -6.01 -19.57
C ALA A 272 11.33 -4.92 -18.95
N PHE A 273 12.29 -5.29 -18.10
CA PHE A 273 13.27 -4.34 -17.56
C PHE A 273 14.27 -3.89 -18.63
N GLN A 274 14.74 -4.80 -19.49
CA GLN A 274 15.61 -4.45 -20.62
C GLN A 274 14.92 -3.48 -21.59
N ASP A 275 13.66 -3.75 -21.96
CA ASP A 275 12.83 -2.89 -22.80
C ASP A 275 12.56 -1.52 -22.16
N ALA A 276 12.52 -1.47 -20.83
CA ALA A 276 12.41 -0.24 -20.06
C ALA A 276 13.74 0.54 -19.95
N GLY A 277 14.83 0.05 -20.55
CA GLY A 277 16.15 0.67 -20.54
C GLY A 277 17.01 0.32 -19.32
N LEU A 278 16.69 -0.77 -18.61
CA LEU A 278 17.45 -1.28 -17.48
C LEU A 278 18.09 -2.62 -17.87
N PRO A 279 19.33 -2.64 -18.38
CA PRO A 279 19.99 -3.88 -18.76
C PRO A 279 20.23 -4.76 -17.53
N LEU A 280 20.08 -6.07 -17.72
CA LEU A 280 20.43 -7.06 -16.71
C LEU A 280 21.93 -6.99 -16.44
N LYS A 281 22.31 -6.85 -15.17
CA LYS A 281 23.70 -6.83 -14.69
C LYS A 281 24.10 -8.20 -14.16
N HIS A 282 23.25 -8.80 -13.32
CA HIS A 282 23.47 -10.14 -12.79
C HIS A 282 22.17 -10.94 -12.75
N LYS A 283 22.29 -12.25 -12.95
CA LYS A 283 21.26 -13.23 -12.59
C LYS A 283 21.92 -14.33 -11.78
N PHE A 284 21.45 -14.54 -10.56
CA PHE A 284 21.93 -15.61 -9.69
C PHE A 284 20.82 -16.58 -9.33
N GLY A 285 21.20 -17.85 -9.12
CA GLY A 285 20.30 -18.91 -8.66
C GLY A 285 19.29 -19.38 -9.71
N LYS A 286 18.32 -20.18 -9.24
CA LYS A 286 17.22 -20.76 -10.01
C LYS A 286 15.89 -20.32 -9.42
N VAL A 287 14.80 -20.44 -10.19
CA VAL A 287 13.45 -20.07 -9.71
C VAL A 287 13.14 -20.78 -8.40
N GLU A 288 13.49 -22.04 -8.27
CA GLU A 288 13.28 -22.88 -7.09
C GLU A 288 14.30 -22.67 -5.95
N ASP A 289 15.42 -21.97 -6.19
CA ASP A 289 16.48 -21.80 -5.19
C ASP A 289 17.34 -20.54 -5.42
N SER A 290 17.20 -19.59 -4.49
CA SER A 290 18.08 -18.43 -4.34
C SER A 290 18.14 -17.50 -5.56
N LEU A 291 17.02 -17.30 -6.26
CA LEU A 291 16.92 -16.37 -7.39
C LEU A 291 17.16 -14.91 -6.95
N GLU A 292 18.04 -14.24 -7.68
CA GLU A 292 18.31 -12.80 -7.57
C GLU A 292 18.49 -12.22 -8.98
N LEU A 293 17.86 -11.07 -9.24
CA LEU A 293 18.04 -10.31 -10.48
C LEU A 293 18.54 -8.91 -10.15
N SER A 294 19.68 -8.54 -10.72
CA SER A 294 20.23 -7.18 -10.62
C SER A 294 20.18 -6.48 -11.96
N PHE A 295 19.70 -5.24 -12.00
CA PHE A 295 19.68 -4.40 -13.20
C PHE A 295 20.50 -3.14 -13.00
N GLN A 296 21.14 -2.69 -14.08
CA GLN A 296 21.97 -1.48 -14.08
C GLN A 296 21.10 -0.24 -14.33
N GLY A 297 21.01 0.66 -13.34
CA GLY A 297 20.46 2.00 -13.49
C GLY A 297 21.51 3.04 -13.89
N LYS A 298 21.12 4.32 -13.88
CA LYS A 298 22.01 5.45 -14.17
C LYS A 298 23.07 5.64 -13.08
N ASP A 299 24.23 6.18 -13.45
CA ASP A 299 25.33 6.55 -12.54
C ASP A 299 25.71 5.46 -11.52
N ASP A 300 25.76 4.20 -12.00
CA ASP A 300 26.08 3.00 -11.22
C ASP A 300 25.08 2.64 -10.09
N VAL A 301 23.91 3.30 -10.02
CA VAL A 301 22.85 2.89 -9.09
C VAL A 301 22.21 1.59 -9.57
N LYS A 302 22.29 0.54 -8.76
CA LYS A 302 21.79 -0.80 -9.09
C LYS A 302 20.36 -0.99 -8.57
N LEU A 303 19.53 -1.71 -9.32
CA LEU A 303 18.28 -2.26 -8.82
C LEU A 303 18.51 -3.75 -8.50
N ASP A 304 18.31 -4.14 -7.25
CA ASP A 304 18.31 -5.54 -6.84
C ASP A 304 16.90 -6.02 -6.56
N ILE A 305 16.54 -7.16 -7.16
CA ILE A 305 15.27 -7.85 -6.94
C ILE A 305 15.59 -9.19 -6.28
N PHE A 306 15.19 -9.31 -5.02
CA PHE A 306 15.30 -10.55 -4.25
C PHE A 306 13.98 -11.30 -4.27
N PHE A 307 14.04 -12.60 -4.57
CA PHE A 307 12.86 -13.46 -4.55
C PHE A 307 12.71 -14.15 -3.19
N PHE A 308 11.49 -14.06 -2.65
CA PHE A 308 11.16 -14.62 -1.34
C PHE A 308 10.34 -15.90 -1.49
N TYR A 309 10.79 -16.90 -0.76
CA TYR A 309 10.25 -18.24 -0.69
C TYR A 309 9.52 -18.41 0.63
N GLU A 310 8.35 -19.01 0.54
CA GLU A 310 7.46 -19.22 1.67
C GLU A 310 7.62 -20.63 2.24
N GLU A 311 7.95 -20.74 3.53
CA GLU A 311 8.01 -22.00 4.28
C GLU A 311 6.89 -22.05 5.31
N THR A 312 6.74 -23.13 6.09
CA THR A 312 5.63 -23.25 7.06
C THR A 312 5.61 -22.13 8.11
N ASP A 313 6.78 -21.78 8.68
CA ASP A 313 6.91 -20.88 9.83
C ASP A 313 7.70 -19.60 9.53
N HIS A 314 8.33 -19.50 8.36
CA HIS A 314 9.17 -18.37 7.98
C HIS A 314 9.09 -18.05 6.49
N MET A 315 9.70 -16.93 6.11
CA MET A 315 10.01 -16.54 4.74
C MET A 315 11.52 -16.52 4.58
N TRP A 316 12.03 -16.67 3.36
CA TRP A 316 13.44 -16.47 3.11
C TRP A 316 13.74 -15.96 1.71
N ASN A 317 14.85 -15.24 1.54
CA ASN A 317 15.45 -15.00 0.22
C ASN A 317 16.88 -15.52 0.20
N GLY A 318 17.38 -15.80 -1.01
CA GLY A 318 18.74 -16.30 -1.20
C GLY A 318 19.73 -15.21 -1.57
N GLY A 319 21.02 -15.57 -1.52
CA GLY A 319 22.12 -14.79 -2.08
C GLY A 319 23.25 -15.72 -2.56
N THR A 320 23.93 -15.36 -3.65
CA THR A 320 24.99 -16.17 -4.25
C THR A 320 26.30 -15.39 -4.33
N GLN A 321 27.37 -15.96 -3.78
CA GLN A 321 28.72 -15.40 -3.92
C GLN A 321 29.38 -15.93 -5.21
N ALA A 322 29.29 -15.13 -6.28
CA ALA A 322 29.78 -15.47 -7.64
C ALA A 322 31.17 -16.12 -7.67
N LYS A 323 32.16 -15.57 -6.96
CA LYS A 323 33.55 -16.07 -6.98
C LYS A 323 33.74 -17.48 -6.41
N THR A 324 32.80 -17.97 -5.61
CA THR A 324 32.98 -19.23 -4.85
C THR A 324 31.81 -20.19 -5.00
N GLY A 325 30.71 -19.78 -5.64
CA GLY A 325 29.46 -20.52 -5.68
C GLY A 325 28.74 -20.67 -4.33
N LYS A 326 29.25 -20.09 -3.23
CA LYS A 326 28.61 -20.18 -1.90
C LYS A 326 27.24 -19.52 -1.92
N LYS A 327 26.26 -20.23 -1.36
CA LYS A 327 24.88 -19.76 -1.19
C LYS A 327 24.66 -19.28 0.23
N PHE A 328 23.77 -18.32 0.38
CA PHE A 328 23.32 -17.76 1.64
C PHE A 328 21.80 -17.71 1.66
N LYS A 329 21.22 -17.85 2.85
CA LYS A 329 19.78 -17.79 3.10
C LYS A 329 19.52 -16.74 4.18
N TYR A 330 18.60 -15.82 3.94
CA TYR A 330 18.17 -14.80 4.88
C TYR A 330 16.81 -15.17 5.42
N LEU A 331 16.69 -15.44 6.72
CA LEU A 331 15.43 -15.88 7.33
C LEU A 331 14.63 -14.69 7.86
N PHE A 332 13.34 -14.64 7.54
CA PHE A 332 12.42 -13.62 8.03
C PHE A 332 11.22 -14.28 8.69
N PRO A 333 10.67 -13.70 9.77
CA PRO A 333 9.32 -14.04 10.22
C PRO A 333 8.31 -13.90 9.09
N LYS A 334 7.19 -14.60 9.18
CA LYS A 334 6.06 -14.39 8.26
C LYS A 334 5.63 -12.93 8.26
N PHE A 335 5.40 -12.41 7.06
CA PHE A 335 4.85 -11.07 6.89
C PHE A 335 3.81 -11.05 5.77
N THR A 336 2.91 -10.08 5.89
CA THR A 336 1.96 -9.69 4.84
C THR A 336 2.38 -8.38 4.23
N LEU A 337 1.72 -7.93 3.16
CA LEU A 337 2.04 -6.68 2.48
C LEU A 337 1.01 -5.59 2.77
N CYS A 338 1.51 -4.40 3.10
CA CYS A 338 0.75 -3.18 3.33
C CYS A 338 1.18 -2.13 2.32
N TRP A 339 0.26 -1.26 1.92
CA TRP A 339 0.59 -0.06 1.17
C TRP A 339 1.27 0.98 2.05
N THR A 340 2.12 1.79 1.43
CA THR A 340 2.67 3.02 2.01
C THR A 340 2.91 4.04 0.90
N GLU A 341 3.27 5.25 1.30
CA GLU A 341 3.82 6.25 0.41
C GLU A 341 5.33 6.37 0.66
N PHE A 342 6.10 6.28 -0.40
CA PHE A 342 7.54 6.50 -0.35
C PHE A 342 7.97 7.25 -1.60
N VAL A 343 8.71 8.35 -1.42
CA VAL A 343 9.20 9.22 -2.50
C VAL A 343 8.12 9.54 -3.56
N ASP A 344 6.93 9.93 -3.08
CA ASP A 344 5.74 10.27 -3.88
C ASP A 344 5.09 9.10 -4.66
N MET A 345 5.33 7.86 -4.22
CA MET A 345 4.79 6.67 -4.86
C MET A 345 4.00 5.82 -3.88
N LYS A 346 2.86 5.27 -4.35
CA LYS A 346 2.18 4.16 -3.67
C LYS A 346 2.95 2.87 -3.91
N VAL A 347 3.59 2.34 -2.88
CA VAL A 347 4.39 1.09 -2.93
C VAL A 347 4.07 0.21 -1.73
N ARG A 348 4.43 -1.08 -1.79
CA ARG A 348 4.21 -1.99 -0.67
C ARG A 348 5.44 -2.10 0.23
N VAL A 349 5.17 -2.49 1.47
CA VAL A 349 6.14 -2.82 2.52
C VAL A 349 5.61 -4.02 3.32
N PRO A 350 6.46 -4.75 4.05
CA PRO A 350 6.00 -5.74 5.01
C PRO A 350 5.14 -5.07 6.08
N CYS A 351 3.91 -5.58 6.33
CA CYS A 351 3.03 -5.05 7.38
C CYS A 351 3.65 -5.22 8.78
N GLU A 352 4.31 -6.35 9.01
CA GLU A 352 5.14 -6.69 10.17
C GLU A 352 6.52 -6.05 10.01
N THR A 353 6.53 -4.72 9.80
CA THR A 353 7.70 -3.98 9.36
C THR A 353 8.86 -4.08 10.35
N ILE A 354 8.57 -3.98 11.66
CA ILE A 354 9.62 -3.98 12.69
C ILE A 354 10.25 -5.36 12.79
N GLU A 355 9.47 -6.43 12.73
CA GLU A 355 9.95 -7.81 12.74
C GLU A 355 10.82 -8.09 11.52
N TYR A 356 10.39 -7.63 10.34
CA TYR A 356 11.16 -7.74 9.10
C TYR A 356 12.51 -7.02 9.19
N ILE A 357 12.50 -5.76 9.66
CA ILE A 357 13.72 -4.95 9.80
C ILE A 357 14.65 -5.50 10.87
N GLU A 358 14.12 -5.90 12.03
CA GLU A 358 14.93 -6.45 13.11
C GLU A 358 15.55 -7.80 12.75
N ALA A 359 14.87 -8.62 11.94
CA ALA A 359 15.46 -9.86 11.43
C ALA A 359 16.74 -9.57 10.63
N ASN A 360 16.73 -8.56 9.75
CA ASN A 360 17.86 -8.25 8.90
C ASN A 360 18.95 -7.41 9.61
N TYR A 361 18.54 -6.37 10.33
CA TYR A 361 19.45 -5.34 10.89
C TYR A 361 19.66 -5.46 12.41
N GLY A 362 18.95 -6.36 13.09
CA GLY A 362 19.04 -6.55 14.55
C GLY A 362 18.40 -5.41 15.35
N LYS A 363 18.43 -5.52 16.68
CA LYS A 363 17.78 -4.56 17.60
C LYS A 363 18.35 -3.13 17.53
N THR A 364 19.55 -2.98 16.95
CA THR A 364 20.24 -1.69 16.78
C THR A 364 20.02 -1.06 15.40
N TRP A 365 19.03 -1.52 14.62
CA TRP A 365 18.70 -1.03 13.26
C TRP A 365 18.56 0.50 13.11
N LYS A 366 18.25 1.20 14.22
CA LYS A 366 18.17 2.66 14.27
C LYS A 366 19.53 3.34 14.11
N VAL A 367 20.61 2.67 14.47
CA VAL A 367 21.97 3.20 14.39
C VAL A 367 22.47 3.10 12.95
N PRO A 368 22.89 4.21 12.31
CA PRO A 368 23.49 4.18 10.99
C PRO A 368 24.72 3.27 10.91
N VAL A 369 24.76 2.40 9.90
CA VAL A 369 25.92 1.57 9.56
C VAL A 369 26.31 1.87 8.13
N ARG A 370 27.53 2.40 7.91
CA ARG A 370 28.04 2.78 6.58
C ARG A 370 28.86 1.69 5.90
N THR A 371 29.34 0.71 6.66
CA THR A 371 30.09 -0.44 6.16
C THR A 371 29.25 -1.70 6.35
N TRP A 372 28.78 -2.27 5.25
CA TRP A 372 27.89 -3.43 5.26
C TRP A 372 28.46 -4.56 4.41
N ASP A 373 28.62 -5.75 4.99
CA ASP A 373 28.94 -6.97 4.26
C ASP A 373 27.68 -7.84 4.20
N TRP A 374 27.03 -7.91 3.04
CA TRP A 374 25.74 -8.56 2.84
C TRP A 374 25.69 -10.02 3.33
N LYS A 375 26.83 -10.72 3.38
CA LYS A 375 26.92 -12.14 3.83
C LYS A 375 27.37 -12.30 5.29
N ARG A 376 27.63 -11.22 6.02
CA ARG A 376 28.13 -11.27 7.41
C ARG A 376 27.42 -10.30 8.36
N SER A 377 27.09 -9.11 7.90
CA SER A 377 26.45 -8.07 8.70
C SER A 377 24.99 -8.36 9.04
N PRO A 378 24.16 -8.94 8.15
CA PRO A 378 22.78 -9.24 8.50
C PRO A 378 22.68 -10.28 9.62
N HIS A 379 21.79 -10.05 10.59
CA HIS A 379 21.62 -10.98 11.73
C HIS A 379 20.93 -12.29 11.34
N ASN A 380 20.19 -12.28 10.24
CA ASN A 380 19.43 -13.42 9.75
C ASN A 380 20.11 -14.22 8.62
N VAL A 381 21.36 -13.91 8.27
CA VAL A 381 22.06 -14.62 7.19
C VAL A 381 22.64 -15.94 7.69
N GLN A 382 22.47 -17.00 6.90
CA GLN A 382 23.01 -18.32 7.16
C GLN A 382 23.64 -18.92 5.90
N PRO A 383 24.72 -19.70 6.00
CA PRO A 383 25.20 -20.50 4.87
C PRO A 383 24.11 -21.46 4.37
N ASN A 384 23.95 -21.56 3.05
CA ASN A 384 22.94 -22.41 2.40
C ASN A 384 23.58 -23.43 1.44
N GLY A 385 24.83 -23.82 1.68
CA GLY A 385 25.59 -24.71 0.81
C GLY A 385 26.34 -23.99 -0.32
N VAL A 386 26.66 -24.72 -1.38
CA VAL A 386 27.46 -24.26 -2.52
C VAL A 386 26.85 -24.81 -3.81
N TRP A 387 26.79 -24.00 -4.87
CA TRP A 387 26.40 -24.46 -6.19
C TRP A 387 27.41 -25.45 -6.77
N PRO A 388 26.98 -26.60 -7.32
CA PRO A 388 27.85 -27.51 -8.05
C PRO A 388 28.55 -26.76 -9.20
N VAL A 389 29.85 -27.00 -9.38
CA VAL A 389 30.65 -26.31 -10.42
C VAL A 389 30.06 -26.50 -11.82
N SER A 390 29.48 -27.66 -12.09
CA SER A 390 28.79 -27.95 -13.36
C SER A 390 27.58 -27.07 -13.65
N GLU A 391 27.04 -26.37 -12.65
CA GLU A 391 25.86 -25.50 -12.78
C GLU A 391 26.23 -24.01 -12.83
N TRP A 392 27.51 -23.65 -12.67
CA TRP A 392 27.91 -22.24 -12.51
C TRP A 392 27.53 -21.37 -13.70
N ASP A 393 27.66 -21.86 -14.93
CA ASP A 393 27.28 -21.13 -16.14
C ASP A 393 25.77 -20.80 -16.17
N GLU A 394 24.94 -21.61 -15.51
CA GLU A 394 23.49 -21.40 -15.42
C GLU A 394 23.13 -20.48 -14.25
N VAL A 395 23.70 -20.71 -13.06
CA VAL A 395 23.26 -20.07 -11.80
C VAL A 395 24.09 -18.85 -11.41
N ILE A 396 25.15 -18.54 -12.15
CA ILE A 396 26.03 -17.38 -11.91
C ILE A 396 26.24 -16.64 -13.24
N GLN A 397 25.27 -15.82 -13.63
CA GLN A 397 25.33 -15.06 -14.88
C GLN A 397 25.68 -13.60 -14.58
N LEU A 398 26.80 -13.13 -15.13
CA LEU A 398 27.30 -11.76 -15.03
C LEU A 398 27.35 -11.18 -16.46
N TYR A 399 26.83 -9.97 -16.65
CA TYR A 399 26.67 -9.33 -17.97
C TYR A 399 27.47 -8.04 -18.11
#